data_AF-A0A8C9S594-F1
#
_entry.id   AF-A0A8C9S594-F1
#
_cell.length_a   1.000
_cell.length_b   1.000
_cell.length_c   1.000
_cell.angle_alpha   90.00
_cell.angle_beta   90.00
_cell.angle_gamma   90.00
#
_symmetry.space_group_name_H-M   'P 1'
#
loop_
_entity.id
_entity.type
_entity.pdbx_description
1 polymer ?
#
loop_
_entity_poly.entity_id
_entity_poly.type
_entity_poly.pdbx_seq_one_letter_code
_entity_poly.pdbx_strand_id
1 'polypeptide(L)'
;MDPRDESEWKTRPEDRIRQLTEENVQLRDKNEILLRKLGDVQDKVDQAAGLETNLSAKLISAEEEKLKISRDLVELQIKTNKLREQYEEETFQLKNKILLQESHLAELEMDRDRLQRDVRSAREYLQAAEKNHKDLVDEYITLKSNHLALTQEHERLGLRNAELLGLVQERPGRFQGDQGQASSETDRVKLLGKQEETEEELDRIKKSYEEQQRRLEEKVVAMGKEQRENKAAIRNTQKKLAEQSVALLSSQTQLEDVLSENSRLQLRVKELSEEYRAQLVSYLHDLAEYADGPGAKKTPEKKQMKKFVDSMLQDIRASYRSREEQLASATRAYKKRLQRVIREHEALLIAYRMQREQILALGEQGSDPGPPAGHFSLTEGSQQPDLSQELHRFWEDKASLDIQQQEALEQVQGGDPTSAPAAGSRRWPSARCRRSRTGCFTAFRRSHRSRAVWDVTG
;
A
#
# COMPACT_ATOMS: atom_id res chain seq x y z
N MET A 1 6.99 85.30 96.69
CA MET A 1 8.45 85.27 96.92
C MET A 1 8.76 83.95 97.58
N ASP A 2 9.11 82.95 96.78
CA ASP A 2 9.84 81.77 97.27
C ASP A 2 10.84 81.38 96.16
N PRO A 3 12.16 81.39 96.41
CA PRO A 3 13.19 81.30 95.40
C PRO A 3 13.63 79.85 95.22
N ARG A 4 13.09 79.19 94.20
CA ARG A 4 13.65 77.95 93.65
C ARG A 4 13.56 78.06 92.13
N ASP A 5 14.61 78.58 91.52
CA ASP A 5 15.03 78.30 90.13
C ASP A 5 16.25 79.15 89.75
N GLU A 6 17.26 79.22 90.64
CA GLU A 6 18.56 79.81 90.29
C GLU A 6 19.75 78.83 90.33
N SER A 7 19.47 77.54 90.50
CA SER A 7 20.49 76.49 90.61
C SER A 7 20.69 75.67 89.33
N GLU A 8 19.80 75.79 88.34
CA GLU A 8 19.90 75.02 87.08
C GLU A 8 20.81 75.67 86.04
N TRP A 9 21.16 76.95 86.17
CA TRP A 9 21.92 77.68 85.15
C TRP A 9 23.38 78.00 85.50
N LYS A 10 23.89 77.49 86.64
CA LYS A 10 25.32 77.55 87.01
C LYS A 10 26.02 76.19 86.98
N THR A 11 25.62 75.27 86.09
CA THR A 11 26.61 74.31 85.58
C THR A 11 27.68 75.10 84.85
N ARG A 12 28.96 74.94 85.25
CA ARG A 12 30.08 75.56 84.53
C ARG A 12 29.91 75.22 83.05
N PRO A 13 30.13 76.16 82.12
CA PRO A 13 29.98 75.90 80.69
C PRO A 13 30.78 74.66 80.25
N GLU A 14 31.89 74.36 80.92
CA GLU A 14 32.69 73.14 80.72
C GLU A 14 31.94 71.83 81.03
N ASP A 15 31.15 71.78 82.11
CA ASP A 15 30.40 70.57 82.48
C ASP A 15 29.22 70.32 81.53
N ARG A 16 28.58 71.40 81.05
CA ARG A 16 27.55 71.31 80.00
C ARG A 16 28.14 70.85 78.67
N ILE A 17 29.33 71.32 78.31
CA ILE A 17 30.07 70.85 77.13
C ILE A 17 30.38 69.36 77.26
N ARG A 18 30.85 68.89 78.43
CA ARG A 18 31.13 67.47 78.68
C ARG A 18 29.90 66.59 78.51
N GLN A 19 28.78 66.97 79.10
CA GLN A 19 27.52 66.23 78.98
C GLN A 19 27.04 66.16 77.51
N LEU A 20 27.11 67.27 76.77
CA LEU A 20 26.78 67.32 75.35
C LEU A 20 27.74 66.49 74.49
N THR A 21 29.03 66.39 74.85
CA THR A 21 29.97 65.50 74.16
C THR A 21 29.68 64.03 74.41
N GLU A 22 29.37 63.64 75.65
CA GLU A 22 28.99 62.27 76.01
C GLU A 22 27.72 61.84 75.26
N GLU A 23 26.71 62.71 75.24
CA GLU A 23 25.46 62.50 74.51
C GLU A 23 25.70 62.41 72.99
N ASN A 24 26.58 63.25 72.43
CA ASN A 24 26.98 63.14 71.02
C ASN A 24 27.63 61.80 70.71
N VAL A 25 28.48 61.27 71.59
CA VAL A 25 29.09 59.94 71.41
C VAL A 25 28.03 58.86 71.43
N GLN A 26 27.11 58.87 72.40
CA GLN A 26 26.00 57.91 72.46
C GLN A 26 25.08 57.98 71.23
N LEU A 27 24.81 59.20 70.74
CA LEU A 27 24.02 59.39 69.52
C LEU A 27 24.75 58.86 68.29
N ARG A 28 26.08 59.00 68.22
CA ARG A 28 26.90 58.41 67.15
C ARG A 28 26.84 56.88 67.18
N ASP A 29 27.04 56.27 68.34
CA ASP A 29 27.01 54.82 68.49
C ASP A 29 25.62 54.25 68.12
N LYS A 30 24.54 54.91 68.57
CA LYS A 30 23.16 54.55 68.19
C LYS A 30 22.93 54.70 66.70
N ASN A 31 23.39 55.78 66.08
CA ASN A 31 23.29 55.97 64.63
C ASN A 31 24.06 54.89 63.87
N GLU A 32 25.24 54.50 64.33
CA GLU A 32 26.02 53.45 63.70
C GLU A 32 25.29 52.09 63.74
N ILE A 33 24.65 51.75 64.87
CA ILE A 33 23.82 50.56 65.00
C ILE A 33 22.60 50.63 64.07
N LEU A 34 21.95 51.80 63.98
CA LEU A 34 20.81 51.99 63.08
C LEU A 34 21.21 51.86 61.61
N LEU A 35 22.38 52.39 61.22
CA LEU A 35 22.92 52.25 59.87
C LEU A 35 23.20 50.79 59.52
N ARG A 36 23.78 50.01 60.43
CA ARG A 36 23.98 48.56 60.21
C ARG A 36 22.65 47.83 60.03
N LYS A 37 21.66 48.09 60.91
CA LYS A 37 20.32 47.51 60.79
C LYS A 37 19.61 47.91 59.50
N LEU A 38 19.78 49.15 59.05
CA LEU A 38 19.24 49.62 57.78
C LEU A 38 19.89 48.85 56.60
N GLY A 39 21.21 48.61 56.66
CA GLY A 39 21.92 47.75 55.71
C GLY A 39 21.37 46.32 55.68
N ASP A 40 21.21 45.67 56.85
CA ASP A 40 20.66 44.31 56.93
C ASP A 40 19.23 44.22 56.35
N VAL A 41 18.42 45.27 56.54
CA VAL A 41 17.07 45.34 55.97
C VAL A 41 17.14 45.55 54.45
N GLN A 42 18.04 46.42 53.97
CA GLN A 42 18.25 46.64 52.55
C GLN A 42 18.69 45.36 51.84
N ASP A 43 19.67 44.63 52.40
CA ASP A 43 20.14 43.35 51.84
C ASP A 43 19.02 42.31 51.74
N LYS A 44 18.11 42.27 52.74
CA LYS A 44 16.94 41.38 52.71
C LYS A 44 15.92 41.80 51.66
N VAL A 45 15.71 43.11 51.47
CA VAL A 45 14.83 43.64 50.41
C VAL A 45 15.40 43.30 49.04
N ASP A 46 16.71 43.45 48.85
CA ASP A 46 17.39 43.13 47.59
C ASP A 46 17.34 41.61 47.31
N GLN A 47 17.55 40.78 48.33
CA GLN A 47 17.36 39.32 48.22
C GLN A 47 15.92 38.95 47.89
N ALA A 48 14.93 39.58 48.54
CA ALA A 48 13.52 39.32 48.27
C ALA A 48 13.15 39.70 46.83
N ALA A 49 13.62 40.85 46.33
CA ALA A 49 13.42 41.27 44.94
C ALA A 49 14.10 40.29 43.95
N GLY A 50 15.29 39.79 44.29
CA GLY A 50 15.96 38.74 43.54
C GLY A 50 15.16 37.43 43.49
N LEU A 51 14.50 37.04 44.59
CA LEU A 51 13.65 35.85 44.62
C LEU A 51 12.35 36.05 43.84
N GLU A 52 11.70 37.22 43.96
CA GLU A 52 10.48 37.54 43.21
C GLU A 52 10.71 37.51 41.70
N THR A 53 11.82 38.10 41.23
CA THR A 53 12.19 38.09 39.80
C THR A 53 12.48 36.68 39.31
N ASN A 54 13.24 35.88 40.07
CA ASN A 54 13.52 34.48 39.73
C ASN A 54 12.25 33.62 39.69
N LEU A 55 11.33 33.81 40.63
CA LEU A 55 10.04 33.11 40.64
C LEU A 55 9.17 33.51 39.45
N SER A 56 9.13 34.80 39.12
CA SER A 56 8.40 35.31 37.95
C SER A 56 8.94 34.71 36.65
N ALA A 57 10.27 34.65 36.49
CA ALA A 57 10.90 34.04 35.33
C ALA A 57 10.57 32.53 35.20
N LYS A 58 10.62 31.78 36.32
CA LYS A 58 10.23 30.37 36.34
C LYS A 58 8.77 30.16 35.96
N LEU A 59 7.87 31.01 36.47
CA LEU A 59 6.45 30.94 36.15
C LEU A 59 6.20 31.15 34.65
N ILE A 60 6.84 32.16 34.05
CA ILE A 60 6.75 32.43 32.61
C ILE A 60 7.24 31.22 31.80
N SER A 61 8.40 30.65 32.13
CA SER A 61 8.92 29.47 31.42
C SER A 61 7.99 28.26 31.51
N ALA A 62 7.36 28.03 32.68
CA ALA A 62 6.40 26.95 32.87
C ALA A 62 5.11 27.17 32.07
N GLU A 63 4.64 28.42 31.96
CA GLU A 63 3.49 28.78 31.13
C GLU A 63 3.80 28.60 29.63
N GLU A 64 4.99 28.99 29.18
CA GLU A 64 5.45 28.78 27.80
C GLU A 64 5.52 27.29 27.44
N GLU A 65 6.10 26.46 28.31
CA GLU A 65 6.14 25.00 28.13
C GLU A 65 4.74 24.39 28.08
N LYS A 66 3.82 24.83 28.96
CA LYS A 66 2.42 24.39 28.94
C LYS A 66 1.72 24.76 27.64
N LEU A 67 1.96 25.96 27.12
CA LEU A 67 1.39 26.39 25.84
C LEU A 67 1.97 25.59 24.67
N LYS A 68 3.27 25.28 24.70
CA LYS A 68 3.93 24.43 23.70
C LYS A 68 3.31 23.03 23.69
N ILE A 69 3.16 22.39 24.85
CA ILE A 69 2.51 21.07 24.98
C ILE A 69 1.06 21.12 24.49
N SER A 70 0.33 22.19 24.85
CA SER A 70 -1.07 22.36 24.42
C SER A 70 -1.20 22.52 22.90
N ARG A 71 -0.29 23.25 22.26
CA ARG A 71 -0.23 23.39 20.80
C ARG A 71 0.08 22.04 20.15
N ASP A 72 1.12 21.36 20.61
CA ASP A 72 1.55 20.08 20.04
C ASP A 72 0.45 19.01 20.19
N LEU A 73 -0.33 19.04 21.28
CA LEU A 73 -1.52 18.20 21.46
C LEU A 73 -2.60 18.48 20.42
N VAL A 74 -2.91 19.75 20.14
CA VAL A 74 -3.88 20.13 19.11
C VAL A 74 -3.39 19.72 17.71
N GLU A 75 -2.10 19.90 17.42
CA GLU A 75 -1.51 19.44 16.16
C GLU A 75 -1.63 17.92 15.98
N LEU A 76 -1.36 17.15 17.04
CA LEU A 76 -1.56 15.70 17.03
C LEU A 76 -3.03 15.32 16.81
N GLN A 77 -3.97 16.03 17.43
CA GLN A 77 -5.40 15.82 17.20
C GLN A 77 -5.79 16.10 15.75
N ILE A 78 -5.26 17.17 15.15
CA ILE A 78 -5.50 17.49 13.74
C ILE A 78 -4.91 16.41 12.84
N LYS A 79 -3.66 15.96 13.09
CA LYS A 79 -3.03 14.87 12.32
C LYS A 79 -3.82 13.57 12.44
N THR A 80 -4.29 13.24 13.64
CA THR A 80 -5.12 12.05 13.89
C THR A 80 -6.44 12.12 13.14
N ASN A 81 -7.12 13.27 13.15
CA ASN A 81 -8.36 13.45 12.39
C ASN A 81 -8.13 13.38 10.88
N LYS A 82 -7.06 13.98 10.35
CA LYS A 82 -6.69 13.87 8.93
C LYS A 82 -6.45 12.44 8.50
N LEU A 83 -5.71 11.66 9.31
CA LEU A 83 -5.52 10.23 9.05
C LEU A 83 -6.85 9.48 9.07
N ARG A 84 -7.73 9.77 10.04
CA ARG A 84 -9.06 9.15 10.11
C ARG A 84 -9.90 9.46 8.87
N GLU A 85 -9.90 10.70 8.40
CA GLU A 85 -10.59 11.12 7.17
C GLU A 85 -10.05 10.36 5.94
N GLN A 86 -8.74 10.20 5.81
CA GLN A 86 -8.12 9.40 4.75
C GLN A 86 -8.56 7.94 4.80
N TYR A 87 -8.54 7.32 5.98
CA TYR A 87 -9.02 5.94 6.15
C TYR A 87 -10.51 5.79 5.79
N GLU A 88 -11.33 6.77 6.18
CA GLU A 88 -12.76 6.79 5.84
C GLU A 88 -12.96 6.92 4.32
N GLU A 89 -12.18 7.76 3.65
CA GLU A 89 -12.21 7.93 2.19
C GLU A 89 -11.77 6.66 1.45
N GLU A 90 -10.63 6.07 1.82
CA GLU A 90 -10.15 4.80 1.24
C GLU A 90 -11.16 3.68 1.45
N THR A 91 -11.76 3.60 2.64
CA THR A 91 -12.81 2.63 2.95
C THR A 91 -14.02 2.82 2.05
N PHE A 92 -14.43 4.07 1.78
CA PHE A 92 -15.53 4.37 0.87
C PHE A 92 -15.19 3.99 -0.58
N GLN A 93 -13.98 4.32 -1.05
CA GLN A 93 -13.51 3.96 -2.38
C GLN A 93 -13.46 2.43 -2.57
N LEU A 94 -12.96 1.69 -1.57
CA LEU A 94 -12.93 0.23 -1.59
C LEU A 94 -14.33 -0.37 -1.60
N LYS A 95 -15.26 0.15 -0.78
CA LYS A 95 -16.67 -0.28 -0.80
C LYS A 95 -17.30 -0.09 -2.17
N ASN A 96 -17.05 1.03 -2.84
CA ASN A 96 -17.56 1.25 -4.20
C ASN A 96 -16.97 0.26 -5.20
N LYS A 97 -15.67 -0.06 -5.11
CA LYS A 97 -15.04 -1.09 -5.97
C LYS A 97 -15.64 -2.47 -5.72
N ILE A 98 -15.89 -2.84 -4.46
CA ILE A 98 -16.54 -4.09 -4.10
C ILE A 98 -17.94 -4.15 -4.71
N LEU A 99 -18.76 -3.11 -4.54
CA LEU A 99 -20.11 -3.05 -5.11
C LEU A 99 -20.10 -3.17 -6.64
N LEU A 100 -19.16 -2.51 -7.32
CA LEU A 100 -18.99 -2.65 -8.76
C LEU A 100 -18.62 -4.08 -9.15
N GLN A 101 -17.69 -4.70 -8.44
CA GLN A 101 -17.28 -6.09 -8.68
C GLN A 101 -18.42 -7.07 -8.41
N GLU A 102 -19.21 -6.87 -7.35
CA GLU A 102 -20.40 -7.66 -7.04
C GLU A 102 -21.45 -7.56 -8.15
N SER A 103 -21.66 -6.36 -8.72
CA SER A 103 -22.54 -6.18 -9.88
C SER A 103 -22.05 -6.96 -11.10
N HIS A 104 -20.75 -6.89 -11.40
CA HIS A 104 -20.17 -7.64 -12.53
C HIS A 104 -20.23 -9.16 -12.29
N LEU A 105 -20.02 -9.62 -11.05
CA LEU A 105 -20.16 -11.03 -10.70
C LEU A 105 -21.60 -11.51 -10.90
N ALA A 106 -22.59 -10.73 -10.48
CA ALA A 106 -24.01 -11.05 -10.69
C ALA A 106 -24.36 -11.17 -12.18
N GLU A 107 -23.83 -10.27 -13.03
CA GLU A 107 -24.00 -10.35 -14.49
C GLU A 107 -23.39 -11.63 -15.06
N LEU A 108 -22.15 -11.96 -14.66
CA LEU A 108 -21.48 -13.20 -15.09
C LEU A 108 -22.20 -14.47 -14.62
N GLU A 109 -22.80 -14.44 -13.42
CA GLU A 109 -23.62 -15.55 -12.93
C GLU A 109 -24.88 -15.74 -13.76
N MET A 110 -25.56 -14.64 -14.15
CA MET A 110 -26.72 -14.69 -15.03
C MET A 110 -26.36 -15.26 -16.40
N ASP A 111 -25.23 -14.85 -16.98
CA ASP A 111 -24.74 -15.35 -18.26
C ASP A 111 -24.34 -16.83 -18.18
N ARG A 112 -23.66 -17.24 -17.10
CA ARG A 112 -23.36 -18.65 -16.84
C ARG A 112 -24.64 -19.47 -16.82
N ASP A 113 -25.65 -19.04 -16.08
CA ASP A 113 -26.91 -19.77 -15.96
C ASP A 113 -27.68 -19.81 -17.29
N ARG A 114 -27.57 -18.76 -18.12
CA ARG A 114 -28.09 -18.74 -19.49
C ARG A 114 -27.41 -19.77 -20.38
N LEU A 115 -26.08 -19.75 -20.44
CA LEU A 115 -25.31 -20.73 -21.21
C LEU A 115 -25.55 -22.15 -20.73
N GLN A 116 -25.71 -22.36 -19.42
CA GLN A 116 -26.08 -23.67 -18.88
C GLN A 116 -27.45 -24.14 -19.38
N ARG A 117 -28.44 -23.26 -19.48
CA ARG A 117 -29.75 -23.60 -20.06
C ARG A 117 -29.62 -23.95 -21.54
N ASP A 118 -28.85 -23.19 -22.31
CA ASP A 118 -28.63 -23.44 -23.74
C ASP A 118 -27.88 -24.76 -23.98
N VAL A 119 -26.90 -25.10 -23.13
CA VAL A 119 -26.21 -26.39 -23.20
C VAL A 119 -27.16 -27.54 -22.86
N ARG A 120 -28.06 -27.38 -21.88
CA ARG A 120 -29.05 -28.41 -21.54
C ARG A 120 -30.02 -28.63 -22.69
N SER A 121 -30.58 -27.57 -23.27
CA SER A 121 -31.49 -27.70 -24.41
C SER A 121 -30.81 -28.33 -25.62
N ALA A 122 -29.58 -27.91 -25.96
CA ALA A 122 -28.81 -28.51 -27.04
C ALA A 122 -28.53 -30.01 -26.81
N ARG A 123 -28.25 -30.41 -25.56
CA ARG A 123 -28.09 -31.83 -25.19
C ARG A 123 -29.38 -32.62 -25.35
N GLU A 124 -30.51 -32.06 -24.95
CA GLU A 124 -31.82 -32.68 -25.12
C GLU A 124 -32.16 -32.88 -26.61
N TYR A 125 -31.90 -31.87 -27.45
CA TYR A 125 -32.05 -31.99 -28.90
C TYR A 125 -31.14 -33.07 -29.50
N LEU A 126 -29.88 -33.12 -29.09
CA LEU A 126 -28.93 -34.16 -29.53
C LEU A 126 -29.43 -35.55 -29.14
N GLN A 127 -29.84 -35.74 -27.88
CA GLN A 127 -30.38 -37.01 -27.40
C GLN A 127 -31.64 -37.45 -28.16
N ALA A 128 -32.52 -36.50 -28.51
CA ALA A 128 -33.69 -36.79 -29.34
C ALA A 128 -33.29 -37.22 -30.76
N ALA A 129 -32.34 -36.52 -31.39
CA ALA A 129 -31.83 -36.89 -32.71
C ALA A 129 -31.13 -38.25 -32.71
N GLU A 130 -30.37 -38.57 -31.67
CA GLU A 130 -29.74 -39.89 -31.50
C GLU A 130 -30.77 -41.02 -31.35
N LYS A 131 -31.89 -40.77 -30.65
CA LYS A 131 -32.99 -41.74 -30.56
C LYS A 131 -33.64 -41.96 -31.93
N ASN A 132 -34.00 -40.88 -32.62
CA ASN A 132 -34.57 -40.96 -33.96
C ASN A 132 -33.64 -41.71 -34.95
N HIS A 133 -32.33 -41.50 -34.83
CA HIS A 133 -31.36 -42.23 -35.66
C HIS A 133 -31.36 -43.74 -35.34
N LYS A 134 -31.41 -44.13 -34.06
CA LYS A 134 -31.51 -45.53 -33.66
C LYS A 134 -32.80 -46.16 -34.18
N ASP A 135 -33.94 -45.48 -34.03
CA ASP A 135 -35.23 -45.94 -34.53
C ASP A 135 -35.19 -46.15 -36.06
N LEU A 136 -34.60 -45.21 -36.80
CA LEU A 136 -34.44 -45.33 -38.26
C LEU A 136 -33.51 -46.48 -38.67
N VAL A 137 -32.45 -46.73 -37.90
CA VAL A 137 -31.56 -47.87 -38.12
C VAL A 137 -32.29 -49.19 -37.89
N ASP A 138 -33.10 -49.27 -36.83
CA ASP A 138 -33.92 -50.46 -36.54
C ASP A 138 -34.97 -50.69 -37.65
N GLU A 139 -35.65 -49.63 -38.10
CA GLU A 139 -36.55 -49.68 -39.25
C GLU A 139 -35.82 -50.17 -40.51
N TYR A 140 -34.63 -49.65 -40.82
CA TYR A 140 -33.84 -50.09 -41.96
C TYR A 140 -33.45 -51.57 -41.86
N ILE A 141 -33.08 -52.06 -40.68
CA ILE A 141 -32.76 -53.47 -40.46
C ILE A 141 -34.00 -54.34 -40.73
N THR A 142 -35.17 -53.97 -40.21
CA THR A 142 -36.42 -54.71 -40.47
C THR A 142 -36.76 -54.70 -41.96
N LEU A 143 -36.67 -53.55 -42.63
CA LEU A 143 -36.95 -53.42 -44.05
C LEU A 143 -35.98 -54.27 -44.90
N LYS A 144 -34.68 -54.25 -44.57
CA LYS A 144 -33.67 -55.08 -45.22
C LYS A 144 -33.98 -56.57 -45.06
N SER A 145 -34.40 -57.00 -43.87
CA SER A 145 -34.80 -58.40 -43.64
C SER A 145 -36.03 -58.80 -44.47
N ASN A 146 -37.02 -57.92 -44.59
CA ASN A 146 -38.22 -58.12 -45.42
C ASN A 146 -37.86 -58.22 -46.91
N HIS A 147 -36.99 -57.34 -47.41
CA HIS A 147 -36.51 -57.43 -48.79
C HIS A 147 -35.76 -58.73 -49.05
N LEU A 148 -34.89 -59.16 -48.13
CA LEU A 148 -34.16 -60.42 -48.26
C LEU A 148 -35.12 -61.61 -48.35
N ALA A 149 -36.16 -61.65 -47.51
CA ALA A 149 -37.19 -62.68 -47.54
C ALA A 149 -37.98 -62.65 -48.87
N LEU A 150 -38.37 -61.48 -49.36
CA LEU A 150 -39.02 -61.34 -50.66
C LEU A 150 -38.13 -61.82 -51.80
N THR A 151 -36.84 -61.50 -51.80
CA THR A 151 -35.89 -62.01 -52.81
C THR A 151 -35.83 -63.53 -52.80
N GLN A 152 -35.76 -64.15 -51.62
CA GLN A 152 -35.78 -65.61 -51.48
C GLN A 152 -37.08 -66.23 -52.02
N GLU A 153 -38.23 -65.59 -51.78
CA GLU A 153 -39.51 -66.04 -52.35
C GLU A 153 -39.55 -65.89 -53.88
N HIS A 154 -39.02 -64.78 -54.43
CA HIS A 154 -38.90 -64.60 -55.88
C HIS A 154 -37.99 -65.66 -56.51
N GLU A 155 -36.87 -65.99 -55.89
CA GLU A 155 -35.99 -67.08 -56.33
C GLU A 155 -36.71 -68.43 -56.31
N ARG A 156 -37.46 -68.74 -55.24
CA ARG A 156 -38.30 -69.95 -55.16
C ARG A 156 -39.34 -70.03 -56.28
N LEU A 157 -40.03 -68.92 -56.56
CA LEU A 157 -40.99 -68.84 -57.67
C LEU A 157 -40.29 -68.94 -59.03
N GLY A 158 -39.09 -68.37 -59.17
CA GLY A 158 -38.27 -68.49 -60.38
C GLY A 158 -37.88 -69.94 -60.66
N LEU A 159 -37.50 -70.70 -59.63
CA LEU A 159 -37.22 -72.13 -59.74
C LEU A 159 -38.48 -72.91 -60.16
N ARG A 160 -39.64 -72.66 -59.54
CA ARG A 160 -40.92 -73.28 -59.94
C ARG A 160 -41.34 -72.92 -61.38
N ASN A 161 -41.14 -71.67 -61.79
CA ASN A 161 -41.43 -71.25 -63.16
C ASN A 161 -40.45 -71.85 -64.17
N ALA A 162 -39.19 -72.06 -63.80
CA ALA A 162 -38.21 -72.76 -64.63
C ALA A 162 -38.59 -74.25 -64.81
N GLU A 163 -39.10 -74.90 -63.77
CA GLU A 163 -39.68 -76.26 -63.86
C GLU A 163 -40.87 -76.29 -64.83
N LEU A 164 -41.78 -75.30 -64.74
CA LEU A 164 -42.91 -75.16 -65.67
C LEU A 164 -42.46 -74.83 -67.11
N LEU A 165 -41.41 -74.02 -67.29
CA LEU A 165 -40.83 -73.72 -68.60
C LEU A 165 -40.11 -74.93 -69.21
N GLY A 166 -39.48 -75.77 -68.39
CA GLY A 166 -38.93 -77.06 -68.82
C GLY A 166 -40.02 -77.99 -69.40
N LEU A 167 -41.24 -77.94 -68.85
CA LEU A 167 -42.41 -78.65 -69.38
C LEU A 167 -42.98 -78.01 -70.67
N VAL A 168 -42.73 -76.71 -70.91
CA VAL A 168 -43.16 -75.99 -72.13
C VAL A 168 -42.11 -76.07 -73.25
N GLN A 169 -40.83 -76.33 -72.94
CA GLN A 169 -39.72 -76.46 -73.90
C GLN A 169 -39.75 -77.74 -74.76
N GLU A 170 -40.74 -78.62 -74.61
CA GLU A 170 -40.97 -79.76 -75.52
C GLU A 170 -41.71 -79.39 -76.84
N ARG A 171 -41.83 -78.10 -77.20
CA ARG A 171 -42.41 -77.68 -78.49
C ARG A 171 -41.58 -76.56 -79.18
N PRO A 172 -40.99 -76.80 -80.37
CA PRO A 172 -40.26 -75.76 -81.09
C PRO A 172 -41.16 -75.08 -82.15
N GLY A 173 -41.19 -73.75 -82.13
CA GLY A 173 -41.88 -72.92 -83.13
C GLY A 173 -41.14 -71.60 -83.34
N ARG A 174 -40.60 -71.44 -84.56
CA ARG A 174 -39.80 -70.33 -85.12
C ARG A 174 -40.57 -69.01 -85.15
N PHE A 175 -39.88 -67.86 -85.10
CA PHE A 175 -40.19 -66.71 -85.96
C PHE A 175 -38.96 -65.81 -86.18
N GLN A 176 -38.89 -65.25 -87.37
CA GLN A 176 -37.76 -64.58 -88.03
C GLN A 176 -38.26 -63.27 -88.64
N GLY A 177 -37.37 -62.28 -88.82
CA GLY A 177 -37.60 -61.02 -89.56
C GLY A 177 -37.75 -59.80 -88.64
N ASP A 178 -37.25 -58.61 -88.94
CA ASP A 178 -36.88 -58.06 -90.24
C ASP A 178 -35.99 -56.80 -90.08
N GLN A 179 -35.27 -56.45 -91.14
CA GLN A 179 -34.45 -55.22 -91.27
C GLN A 179 -35.32 -53.97 -91.43
N GLY A 180 -34.77 -52.80 -91.10
CA GLY A 180 -35.34 -51.50 -91.45
C GLY A 180 -34.36 -50.36 -91.24
N GLN A 181 -33.51 -50.09 -92.24
CA GLN A 181 -32.75 -48.84 -92.38
C GLN A 181 -33.61 -47.76 -93.05
N ALA A 182 -33.20 -46.51 -92.79
CA ALA A 182 -33.55 -45.26 -93.47
C ALA A 182 -34.75 -44.46 -92.92
N SER A 183 -34.43 -43.46 -92.10
CA SER A 183 -35.06 -42.14 -92.12
C SER A 183 -34.14 -41.07 -91.51
N SER A 184 -34.04 -39.94 -92.22
CA SER A 184 -33.98 -38.57 -91.66
C SER A 184 -32.63 -38.02 -91.16
N GLU A 185 -31.97 -37.27 -92.05
CA GLU A 185 -30.89 -36.32 -91.73
C GLU A 185 -31.37 -35.17 -90.81
N THR A 186 -32.68 -34.94 -90.74
CA THR A 186 -33.35 -34.05 -89.77
C THR A 186 -33.43 -34.60 -88.34
N ASP A 187 -33.39 -35.91 -88.14
CA ASP A 187 -33.34 -36.52 -86.81
C ASP A 187 -31.92 -36.53 -86.25
N ARG A 188 -30.89 -36.58 -87.09
CA ARG A 188 -29.49 -36.40 -86.66
C ARG A 188 -29.24 -35.02 -86.07
N VAL A 189 -29.75 -33.95 -86.68
CA VAL A 189 -29.57 -32.57 -86.17
C VAL A 189 -30.35 -32.35 -84.87
N LYS A 190 -31.57 -32.88 -84.74
CA LYS A 190 -32.35 -32.81 -83.49
C LYS A 190 -31.78 -33.68 -82.36
N LEU A 191 -31.16 -34.80 -82.69
CA LEU A 191 -30.49 -35.66 -81.72
C LEU A 191 -29.16 -35.05 -81.26
N LEU A 192 -28.40 -34.43 -82.17
CA LEU A 192 -27.18 -33.69 -81.84
C LEU A 192 -27.45 -32.45 -81.00
N GLY A 193 -28.49 -31.66 -81.29
CA GLY A 193 -28.86 -30.52 -80.45
C GLY A 193 -29.31 -30.92 -79.04
N LYS A 194 -30.06 -32.03 -78.90
CA LYS A 194 -30.38 -32.59 -77.57
C LYS A 194 -29.15 -33.16 -76.86
N GLN A 195 -28.20 -33.70 -77.61
CA GLN A 195 -26.94 -34.19 -77.07
C GLN A 195 -26.08 -33.02 -76.56
N GLU A 196 -25.99 -31.92 -77.31
CA GLU A 196 -25.32 -30.68 -76.88
C GLU A 196 -26.01 -30.06 -75.65
N GLU A 197 -27.34 -30.02 -75.60
CA GLU A 197 -28.09 -29.55 -74.41
C GLU A 197 -27.79 -30.42 -73.17
N THR A 198 -27.74 -31.75 -73.32
CA THR A 198 -27.35 -32.64 -72.21
C THR A 198 -25.89 -32.49 -71.82
N GLU A 199 -25.00 -32.20 -72.76
CA GLU A 199 -23.58 -31.93 -72.48
C GLU A 199 -23.42 -30.61 -71.71
N GLU A 200 -24.16 -29.56 -72.09
CA GLU A 200 -24.18 -28.30 -71.35
C GLU A 200 -24.75 -28.46 -69.93
N GLU A 201 -25.82 -29.23 -69.76
CA GLU A 201 -26.38 -29.52 -68.43
C GLU A 201 -25.40 -30.32 -67.56
N LEU A 202 -24.75 -31.33 -68.13
CA LEU A 202 -23.69 -32.09 -67.44
C LEU A 202 -22.53 -31.18 -67.04
N ASP A 203 -22.12 -30.26 -67.88
CA ASP A 203 -21.04 -29.32 -67.57
C ASP A 203 -21.44 -28.28 -66.53
N ARG A 204 -22.70 -27.83 -66.51
CA ARG A 204 -23.25 -26.99 -65.42
C ARG A 204 -23.24 -27.76 -64.09
N ILE A 205 -23.66 -29.02 -64.11
CA ILE A 205 -23.65 -29.89 -62.93
C ILE A 205 -22.21 -30.11 -62.42
N LYS A 206 -21.24 -30.46 -63.30
CA LYS A 206 -19.83 -30.62 -62.92
C LYS A 206 -19.26 -29.38 -62.26
N LYS A 207 -19.44 -28.20 -62.87
CA LYS A 207 -18.97 -26.92 -62.31
C LYS A 207 -19.57 -26.66 -60.92
N SER A 208 -20.86 -26.96 -60.74
CA SER A 208 -21.51 -26.79 -59.43
C SER A 208 -20.94 -27.74 -58.36
N TYR A 209 -20.60 -28.98 -58.72
CA TYR A 209 -19.94 -29.93 -57.83
C TYR A 209 -18.49 -29.52 -57.51
N GLU A 210 -17.73 -29.06 -58.51
CA GLU A 210 -16.37 -28.53 -58.33
C GLU A 210 -16.38 -27.33 -57.38
N GLU A 211 -17.33 -26.41 -57.52
CA GLU A 211 -17.50 -25.29 -56.60
C GLU A 211 -17.86 -25.74 -55.18
N GLN A 212 -18.77 -26.71 -55.04
CA GLN A 212 -19.11 -27.29 -53.74
C GLN A 212 -17.91 -27.98 -53.09
N GLN A 213 -17.12 -28.72 -53.87
CA GLN A 213 -15.91 -29.37 -53.41
C GLN A 213 -14.86 -28.33 -52.98
N ARG A 214 -14.64 -27.28 -53.78
CA ARG A 214 -13.72 -26.19 -53.41
C ARG A 214 -14.16 -25.50 -52.12
N ARG A 215 -15.46 -25.23 -51.95
CA ARG A 215 -16.01 -24.64 -50.71
C ARG A 215 -15.81 -25.55 -49.49
N LEU A 216 -15.90 -26.87 -49.66
CA LEU A 216 -15.63 -27.82 -48.58
C LEU A 216 -14.14 -27.87 -48.23
N GLU A 217 -13.26 -27.90 -49.24
CA GLU A 217 -11.81 -27.85 -49.05
C GLU A 217 -11.37 -26.56 -48.34
N GLU A 218 -11.89 -25.40 -48.77
CA GLU A 218 -11.66 -24.10 -48.11
C GLU A 218 -12.11 -24.12 -46.64
N LYS A 219 -13.29 -24.69 -46.34
CA LYS A 219 -13.79 -24.83 -44.96
C LYS A 219 -12.91 -25.75 -44.12
N VAL A 220 -12.44 -26.87 -44.66
CA VAL A 220 -11.52 -27.79 -43.96
C VAL A 220 -10.19 -27.10 -43.64
N VAL A 221 -9.65 -26.33 -44.60
CA VAL A 221 -8.43 -25.55 -44.38
C VAL A 221 -8.63 -24.46 -43.32
N ALA A 222 -9.76 -23.74 -43.36
CA ALA A 222 -10.10 -22.70 -42.38
C ALA A 222 -10.24 -23.29 -40.96
N MET A 223 -11.05 -24.35 -40.80
CA MET A 223 -11.17 -25.06 -39.53
C MET A 223 -9.82 -25.62 -39.05
N GLY A 224 -8.98 -26.10 -39.96
CA GLY A 224 -7.63 -26.56 -39.64
C GLY A 224 -6.69 -25.44 -39.16
N LYS A 225 -6.85 -24.20 -39.65
CA LYS A 225 -6.11 -23.03 -39.14
C LYS A 225 -6.61 -22.64 -37.75
N GLU A 226 -7.92 -22.48 -37.58
CA GLU A 226 -8.54 -22.17 -36.29
C GLU A 226 -8.21 -23.21 -35.22
N GLN A 227 -8.18 -24.50 -35.58
CA GLN A 227 -7.79 -25.55 -34.63
C GLN A 227 -6.32 -25.43 -34.19
N ARG A 228 -5.41 -25.04 -35.09
CA ARG A 228 -4.00 -24.81 -34.73
C ARG A 228 -3.85 -23.57 -33.84
N GLU A 229 -4.56 -22.50 -34.16
CA GLU A 229 -4.57 -21.27 -33.37
C GLU A 229 -5.14 -21.51 -31.97
N ASN A 230 -6.27 -22.22 -31.86
CA ASN A 230 -6.84 -22.63 -30.58
C ASN A 230 -5.87 -23.50 -29.77
N LYS A 231 -5.16 -24.45 -30.41
CA LYS A 231 -4.12 -25.25 -29.74
C LYS A 231 -2.94 -24.39 -29.26
N ALA A 232 -2.52 -23.39 -30.05
CA ALA A 232 -1.47 -22.45 -29.65
C ALA A 232 -1.92 -21.56 -28.48
N ALA A 233 -3.16 -21.06 -28.51
CA ALA A 233 -3.75 -20.28 -27.43
C ALA A 233 -3.81 -21.08 -26.13
N ILE A 234 -4.25 -22.35 -26.18
CA ILE A 234 -4.27 -23.25 -25.01
C ILE A 234 -2.86 -23.46 -24.44
N ARG A 235 -1.84 -23.68 -25.28
CA ARG A 235 -0.46 -23.81 -24.80
C ARG A 235 0.04 -22.52 -24.15
N ASN A 236 -0.30 -21.37 -24.72
CA ASN A 236 0.06 -20.07 -24.17
C ASN A 236 -0.62 -19.80 -22.82
N THR A 237 -1.90 -20.13 -22.66
CA THR A 237 -2.60 -20.00 -21.37
C THR A 237 -2.04 -20.97 -20.35
N GLN A 238 -1.74 -22.21 -20.72
CA GLN A 238 -1.07 -23.18 -19.85
C GLN A 238 0.32 -22.68 -19.38
N LYS A 239 1.12 -22.10 -20.29
CA LYS A 239 2.42 -21.53 -19.94
C LYS A 239 2.28 -20.36 -18.97
N LYS A 240 1.35 -19.43 -19.23
CA LYS A 240 1.06 -18.30 -18.32
C LYS A 240 0.58 -18.78 -16.95
N LEU A 241 -0.29 -19.79 -16.90
CA LEU A 241 -0.73 -20.41 -15.64
C LEU A 241 0.45 -21.03 -14.88
N ALA A 242 1.37 -21.70 -15.57
CA ALA A 242 2.57 -22.26 -14.94
C ALA A 242 3.51 -21.16 -14.41
N GLU A 243 3.75 -20.09 -15.18
CA GLU A 243 4.54 -18.92 -14.76
C GLU A 243 3.92 -18.26 -13.52
N GLN A 244 2.60 -18.04 -13.51
CA GLN A 244 1.86 -17.52 -12.36
C GLN A 244 1.93 -18.46 -11.14
N SER A 245 1.85 -19.77 -11.34
CA SER A 245 1.96 -20.75 -10.26
C SER A 245 3.34 -20.70 -9.60
N VAL A 246 4.42 -20.60 -10.40
CA VAL A 246 5.78 -20.47 -9.90
C VAL A 246 5.96 -19.15 -9.14
N ALA A 247 5.46 -18.04 -9.70
CA ALA A 247 5.51 -16.74 -9.04
C ALA A 247 4.77 -16.74 -7.70
N LEU A 248 3.59 -17.37 -7.64
CA LEU A 248 2.81 -17.52 -6.41
C LEU A 248 3.55 -18.36 -5.35
N LEU A 249 4.16 -19.48 -5.74
CA LEU A 249 4.97 -20.28 -4.82
C LEU A 249 6.17 -19.49 -4.30
N SER A 250 6.84 -18.72 -5.16
CA SER A 250 7.97 -17.88 -4.75
C SER A 250 7.54 -16.76 -3.80
N SER A 251 6.35 -16.17 -3.97
CA SER A 251 5.85 -15.15 -3.04
C SER A 251 5.35 -15.75 -1.73
N GLN A 252 4.78 -16.96 -1.76
CA GLN A 252 4.40 -17.71 -0.56
C GLN A 252 5.63 -18.04 0.30
N THR A 253 6.70 -18.57 -0.31
CA THR A 253 7.95 -18.84 0.43
C THR A 253 8.56 -17.57 1.02
N GLN A 254 8.58 -16.45 0.27
CA GLN A 254 9.02 -15.16 0.80
C GLN A 254 8.16 -14.68 1.98
N LEU A 255 6.84 -14.92 1.95
CA LEU A 255 5.96 -14.59 3.05
C LEU A 255 6.29 -15.43 4.29
N GLU A 256 6.50 -16.74 4.13
CA GLU A 256 6.92 -17.63 5.22
C GLU A 256 8.25 -17.19 5.83
N ASP A 257 9.24 -16.82 5.00
CA ASP A 257 10.52 -16.29 5.45
C ASP A 257 10.32 -15.03 6.30
N VAL A 258 9.56 -14.05 5.81
CA VAL A 258 9.27 -12.81 6.54
C VAL A 258 8.49 -13.06 7.83
N LEU A 259 7.54 -14.01 7.84
CA LEU A 259 6.82 -14.40 9.05
C LEU A 259 7.76 -15.03 10.08
N SER A 260 8.67 -15.90 9.66
CA SER A 260 9.68 -16.51 10.53
C SER A 260 10.64 -15.45 11.10
N GLU A 261 11.04 -14.47 10.28
CA GLU A 261 11.83 -13.33 10.72
C GLU A 261 11.07 -12.47 11.73
N ASN A 262 9.76 -12.26 11.53
CA ASN A 262 8.92 -11.53 12.46
C ASN A 262 8.85 -12.24 13.81
N SER A 263 8.61 -13.56 13.83
CA SER A 263 8.65 -14.35 15.06
C SER A 263 10.02 -14.28 15.76
N ARG A 264 11.12 -14.37 14.99
CA ARG A 264 12.49 -14.25 15.52
C ARG A 264 12.74 -12.87 16.12
N LEU A 265 12.31 -11.80 15.46
CA LEU A 265 12.45 -10.43 15.95
C LEU A 265 11.59 -10.19 17.19
N GLN A 266 10.37 -10.75 17.24
CA GLN A 266 9.52 -10.69 18.43
C GLN A 266 10.18 -11.36 19.64
N LEU A 267 10.79 -12.53 19.45
CA LEU A 267 11.57 -13.19 20.51
C LEU A 267 12.75 -12.31 20.94
N ARG A 268 13.49 -11.74 19.99
CA ARG A 268 14.62 -10.85 20.32
C ARG A 268 14.19 -9.62 21.12
N VAL A 269 13.04 -9.05 20.83
CA VAL A 269 12.47 -7.94 21.61
C VAL A 269 12.11 -8.37 23.02
N LYS A 270 11.53 -9.58 23.20
CA LYS A 270 11.23 -10.13 24.52
C LYS A 270 12.50 -10.34 25.34
N GLU A 271 13.50 -11.00 24.77
CA GLU A 271 14.82 -11.22 25.39
C GLU A 271 15.44 -9.89 25.83
N LEU A 272 15.53 -8.91 24.92
CA LEU A 272 16.07 -7.59 25.26
C LEU A 272 15.25 -6.91 26.36
N SER A 273 13.92 -7.01 26.34
CA SER A 273 13.07 -6.44 27.39
C SER A 273 13.26 -7.11 28.75
N GLU A 274 13.59 -8.40 28.78
CA GLU A 274 13.93 -9.15 29.98
C GLU A 274 15.33 -8.77 30.47
N GLU A 275 16.31 -8.65 29.56
CA GLU A 275 17.65 -8.15 29.86
C GLU A 275 17.60 -6.73 30.48
N TYR A 276 16.80 -5.81 29.90
CA TYR A 276 16.61 -4.46 30.46
C TYR A 276 15.94 -4.50 31.84
N ARG A 277 14.94 -5.36 32.05
CA ARG A 277 14.30 -5.52 33.37
C ARG A 277 15.29 -6.08 34.39
N ALA A 278 16.07 -7.09 34.03
CA ALA A 278 17.08 -7.69 34.89
C ALA A 278 18.17 -6.68 35.28
N GLN A 279 18.65 -5.87 34.33
CA GLN A 279 19.59 -4.78 34.60
C GLN A 279 19.02 -3.76 35.58
N LEU A 280 17.77 -3.30 35.37
CA LEU A 280 17.11 -2.38 36.30
C LEU A 280 16.96 -2.97 37.71
N VAL A 281 16.63 -4.26 37.82
CA VAL A 281 16.55 -4.97 39.10
C VAL A 281 17.91 -5.07 39.78
N SER A 282 18.98 -5.36 39.03
CA SER A 282 20.36 -5.35 39.55
C SER A 282 20.73 -3.97 40.07
N TYR A 283 20.46 -2.90 39.31
CA TYR A 283 20.73 -1.53 39.76
C TYR A 283 19.96 -1.15 41.02
N LEU A 284 18.70 -1.59 41.15
CA LEU A 284 17.91 -1.39 42.37
C LEU A 284 18.44 -2.22 43.54
N HIS A 285 18.91 -3.44 43.27
CA HIS A 285 19.52 -4.31 44.28
C HIS A 285 20.84 -3.72 44.80
N ASP A 286 21.71 -3.25 43.92
CA ASP A 286 22.97 -2.60 44.27
C ASP A 286 22.74 -1.34 45.11
N LEU A 287 21.68 -0.57 44.80
CA LEU A 287 21.26 0.60 45.59
C LEU A 287 20.73 0.20 46.99
N ALA A 288 20.00 -0.92 47.08
CA ALA A 288 19.47 -1.43 48.34
C ALA A 288 20.56 -2.04 49.23
N GLU A 289 21.46 -2.85 48.67
CA GLU A 289 22.59 -3.45 49.40
C GLU A 289 23.57 -2.37 49.91
N TYR A 290 23.78 -1.31 49.13
CA TYR A 290 24.52 -0.13 49.58
C TYR A 290 23.82 0.62 50.73
N ALA A 291 22.48 0.63 50.76
CA ALA A 291 21.71 1.26 51.84
C ALA A 291 21.64 0.39 53.12
N ASP A 292 21.67 -0.93 52.99
CA ASP A 292 21.53 -1.91 54.10
C ASP A 292 22.87 -2.45 54.65
N GLY A 293 24.00 -2.19 54.00
CA GLY A 293 25.32 -2.70 54.41
C GLY A 293 25.76 -2.25 55.82
N PRO A 294 26.54 -3.07 56.57
CA PRO A 294 26.85 -2.89 58.01
C PRO A 294 27.67 -1.64 58.37
N GLY A 295 27.93 -0.73 57.42
CA GLY A 295 28.56 0.58 57.61
C GLY A 295 27.60 1.78 57.60
N ALA A 296 26.28 1.59 57.38
CA ALA A 296 25.28 2.65 57.18
C ALA A 296 25.08 3.63 58.37
N LYS A 297 25.77 3.42 59.51
CA LYS A 297 25.71 4.29 60.70
C LYS A 297 26.68 5.48 60.68
N LYS A 298 27.45 5.69 59.61
CA LYS A 298 28.23 6.93 59.41
C LYS A 298 27.93 7.47 58.01
N THR A 299 27.73 8.79 57.95
CA THR A 299 27.34 9.58 56.77
C THR A 299 27.76 8.94 55.44
N PRO A 300 26.83 8.76 54.48
CA PRO A 300 27.09 8.06 53.23
C PRO A 300 28.27 8.71 52.50
N GLU A 301 29.29 7.92 52.12
CA GLU A 301 30.34 8.41 51.23
C GLU A 301 29.70 8.74 49.88
N LYS A 302 29.31 10.01 49.68
CA LYS A 302 28.73 10.54 48.44
C LYS A 302 29.51 10.11 47.19
N LYS A 303 30.80 9.84 47.33
CA LYS A 303 31.70 9.40 46.27
C LYS A 303 31.41 7.98 45.76
N GLN A 304 30.94 7.04 46.59
CA GLN A 304 30.60 5.69 46.14
C GLN A 304 29.25 5.65 45.42
N MET A 305 28.21 6.26 46.01
CA MET A 305 26.90 6.43 45.35
C MET A 305 27.04 7.12 43.98
N LYS A 306 27.89 8.16 43.91
CA LYS A 306 28.17 8.86 42.65
C LYS A 306 28.79 7.93 41.61
N LYS A 307 29.72 7.04 41.98
CA LYS A 307 30.32 6.07 41.05
C LYS A 307 29.30 5.08 40.49
N PHE A 308 28.36 4.59 41.31
CA PHE A 308 27.31 3.68 40.83
C PHE A 308 26.36 4.35 39.85
N VAL A 309 25.90 5.56 40.17
CA VAL A 309 25.05 6.36 39.27
C VAL A 309 25.82 6.71 37.99
N ASP A 310 27.10 7.05 38.08
CA ASP A 310 27.95 7.33 36.92
C ASP A 310 28.12 6.07 36.03
N SER A 311 28.25 4.88 36.62
CA SER A 311 28.28 3.60 35.89
C SER A 311 26.96 3.33 35.16
N MET A 312 25.82 3.48 35.85
CA MET A 312 24.49 3.31 35.24
C MET A 312 24.27 4.27 34.06
N LEU A 313 24.64 5.54 34.23
CA LEU A 313 24.55 6.54 33.16
C LEU A 313 25.49 6.21 31.99
N GLN A 314 26.67 5.64 32.26
CA GLN A 314 27.59 5.21 31.24
C GLN A 314 27.04 4.03 30.43
N ASP A 315 26.42 3.04 31.09
CA ASP A 315 25.81 1.87 30.45
C ASP A 315 24.59 2.26 29.60
N ILE A 316 23.74 3.16 30.11
CA ILE A 316 22.63 3.73 29.34
C ILE A 316 23.15 4.47 28.11
N ARG A 317 24.16 5.34 28.25
CA ARG A 317 24.79 6.05 27.12
C ARG A 317 25.46 5.09 26.12
N ALA A 318 26.02 3.98 26.57
CA ALA A 318 26.62 2.96 25.70
C ALA A 318 25.55 2.18 24.92
N SER A 319 24.43 1.85 25.56
CA SER A 319 23.29 1.20 24.90
C SER A 319 22.70 2.08 23.79
N TYR A 320 22.46 3.37 24.08
CA TYR A 320 21.97 4.31 23.06
C TYR A 320 22.97 4.46 21.90
N ARG A 321 24.28 4.57 22.19
CA ARG A 321 25.32 4.62 21.14
C ARG A 321 25.34 3.36 20.26
N SER A 322 25.22 2.17 20.86
CA SER A 322 25.12 0.90 20.11
C SER A 322 23.87 0.86 19.22
N ARG A 323 22.72 1.34 19.74
CA ARG A 323 21.48 1.40 18.97
C ARG A 323 21.57 2.38 17.80
N GLU A 324 22.15 3.55 18.02
CA GLU A 324 22.42 4.54 16.97
C GLU A 324 23.34 3.95 15.88
N GLU A 325 24.38 3.21 16.26
CA GLU A 325 25.29 2.55 15.33
C GLU A 325 24.60 1.44 14.51
N GLN A 326 23.70 0.67 15.12
CA GLN A 326 22.87 -0.30 14.40
C GLN A 326 21.96 0.37 13.37
N LEU A 327 21.29 1.46 13.74
CA LEU A 327 20.42 2.21 12.83
C LEU A 327 21.24 2.84 11.68
N ALA A 328 22.40 3.42 11.98
CA ALA A 328 23.32 3.95 10.97
C ALA A 328 23.80 2.85 10.02
N SER A 329 24.11 1.67 10.54
CA SER A 329 24.55 0.51 9.75
C SER A 329 23.42 -0.05 8.87
N ALA A 330 22.20 -0.13 9.38
CA ALA A 330 21.03 -0.53 8.60
C ALA A 330 20.75 0.45 7.45
N THR A 331 20.80 1.76 7.71
CA THR A 331 20.68 2.79 6.68
C THR A 331 21.76 2.67 5.60
N ARG A 332 23.02 2.44 6.00
CA ARG A 332 24.13 2.18 5.05
C ARG A 332 23.88 0.91 4.23
N ALA A 333 23.37 -0.15 4.85
CA ALA A 333 23.04 -1.40 4.17
C ALA A 333 21.90 -1.22 3.15
N TYR A 334 20.82 -0.51 3.52
CA TYR A 334 19.73 -0.19 2.59
C TYR A 334 20.20 0.68 1.43
N LYS A 335 21.03 1.71 1.70
CA LYS A 335 21.65 2.51 0.63
C LYS A 335 22.47 1.65 -0.33
N LYS A 336 23.24 0.70 0.19
CA LYS A 336 24.03 -0.24 -0.63
C LYS A 336 23.16 -1.19 -1.45
N ARG A 337 22.06 -1.69 -0.88
CA ARG A 337 21.07 -2.52 -1.60
C ARG A 337 20.38 -1.72 -2.70
N LEU A 338 19.94 -0.50 -2.41
CA LEU A 338 19.34 0.41 -3.39
C LEU A 338 20.31 0.68 -4.55
N GLN A 339 21.57 1.00 -4.25
CA GLN A 339 22.59 1.19 -5.28
C GLN A 339 22.82 -0.06 -6.12
N ARG A 340 22.70 -1.26 -5.55
CA ARG A 340 22.79 -2.52 -6.30
C ARG A 340 21.60 -2.66 -7.27
N VAL A 341 20.38 -2.45 -6.78
CA VAL A 341 19.16 -2.52 -7.61
C VAL A 341 19.21 -1.50 -8.75
N ILE A 342 19.68 -0.27 -8.49
CA ILE A 342 19.85 0.75 -9.54
C ILE A 342 20.84 0.27 -10.60
N ARG A 343 22.00 -0.28 -10.22
CA ARG A 343 22.98 -0.82 -11.18
C ARG A 343 22.44 -1.99 -11.99
N GLU A 344 21.69 -2.89 -11.35
CA GLU A 344 21.03 -4.01 -12.03
C GLU A 344 19.97 -3.52 -13.01
N HIS A 345 19.18 -2.52 -12.62
CA HIS A 345 18.19 -1.87 -13.49
C HIS A 345 18.85 -1.17 -14.68
N GLU A 346 19.91 -0.40 -14.46
CA GLU A 346 20.68 0.24 -15.54
C GLU A 346 21.26 -0.80 -16.51
N ALA A 347 21.85 -1.88 -16.01
CA ALA A 347 22.37 -2.97 -16.83
C ALA A 347 21.26 -3.63 -17.66
N LEU A 348 20.09 -3.87 -17.06
CA LEU A 348 18.93 -4.42 -17.74
C LEU A 348 18.39 -3.45 -18.82
N LEU A 349 18.34 -2.15 -18.54
CA LEU A 349 17.94 -1.14 -19.52
C LEU A 349 18.90 -1.11 -20.72
N ILE A 350 20.21 -1.24 -20.50
CA ILE A 350 21.20 -1.32 -21.57
C ILE A 350 20.95 -2.58 -22.42
N ALA A 351 20.78 -3.73 -21.79
CA ALA A 351 20.49 -4.98 -22.50
C ALA A 351 19.17 -4.89 -23.31
N TYR A 352 18.14 -4.29 -22.72
CA TYR A 352 16.86 -4.05 -23.39
C TYR A 352 17.01 -3.12 -24.61
N ARG A 353 17.75 -2.01 -24.48
CA ARG A 353 18.04 -1.10 -25.60
C ARG A 353 18.75 -1.84 -26.73
N MET A 354 19.78 -2.62 -26.42
CA MET A 354 20.52 -3.40 -27.42
C MET A 354 19.64 -4.45 -28.11
N GLN A 355 18.83 -5.20 -27.36
CA GLN A 355 17.92 -6.20 -27.92
C GLN A 355 16.87 -5.55 -28.83
N ARG A 356 16.32 -4.40 -28.41
CA ARG A 356 15.36 -3.64 -29.20
C ARG A 356 15.96 -3.14 -30.51
N GLU A 357 17.19 -2.62 -30.48
CA GLU A 357 17.94 -2.22 -31.68
C GLU A 357 18.20 -3.41 -32.61
N GLN A 358 18.53 -4.58 -32.06
CA GLN A 358 18.69 -5.81 -32.84
C GLN A 358 17.38 -6.24 -33.53
N ILE A 359 16.24 -6.20 -32.83
CA ILE A 359 14.92 -6.52 -33.41
C ILE A 359 14.57 -5.52 -34.52
N LEU A 360 14.82 -4.23 -34.30
CA LEU A 360 14.61 -3.19 -35.31
C LEU A 360 15.52 -3.39 -36.54
N ALA A 361 16.77 -3.82 -36.33
CA ALA A 361 17.73 -4.09 -37.40
C ALA A 361 17.40 -5.35 -38.21
N LEU A 362 16.81 -6.38 -37.57
CA LEU A 362 16.46 -7.65 -38.22
C LEU A 362 15.22 -7.55 -39.13
N GLY A 363 14.37 -6.53 -38.96
CA GLY A 363 13.31 -6.19 -39.92
C GLY A 363 12.31 -7.31 -40.23
N GLU A 364 12.20 -8.34 -39.39
CA GLU A 364 11.27 -9.44 -39.59
C GLU A 364 9.83 -8.94 -39.36
N GLN A 365 8.97 -9.12 -40.38
CA GLN A 365 7.57 -8.73 -40.32
C GLN A 365 6.84 -9.53 -39.22
N GLY A 366 6.59 -8.88 -38.08
CA GLY A 366 5.78 -9.43 -36.99
C GLY A 366 6.36 -9.28 -35.58
N SER A 367 7.62 -8.85 -35.43
CA SER A 367 8.25 -8.65 -34.12
C SER A 367 7.99 -7.24 -33.58
N ASP A 368 7.19 -7.12 -32.52
CA ASP A 368 6.99 -5.85 -31.81
C ASP A 368 8.24 -5.53 -30.96
N PRO A 369 8.97 -4.44 -31.25
CA PRO A 369 10.15 -4.04 -30.49
C PRO A 369 9.81 -3.55 -29.07
N GLY A 370 8.54 -3.35 -28.74
CA GLY A 370 8.08 -2.93 -27.42
C GLY A 370 8.37 -1.44 -27.10
N PRO A 371 7.89 -0.99 -25.93
CA PRO A 371 7.92 0.42 -25.54
C PRO A 371 9.36 0.95 -25.36
N PRO A 372 9.61 2.24 -25.64
CA PRO A 372 10.94 2.83 -25.49
C PRO A 372 11.50 2.68 -24.06
N ALA A 373 12.82 2.53 -23.94
CA ALA A 373 13.50 2.36 -22.64
C ALA A 373 13.24 3.51 -21.65
N GLY A 374 12.86 4.70 -22.13
CA GLY A 374 12.46 5.84 -21.28
C GLY A 374 11.19 5.58 -20.47
N HIS A 375 10.36 4.61 -20.85
CA HIS A 375 9.17 4.19 -20.09
C HIS A 375 9.53 3.48 -18.77
N PHE A 376 10.77 3.00 -18.65
CA PHE A 376 11.23 2.22 -17.49
C PHE A 376 12.18 3.01 -16.58
N SER A 377 12.59 4.22 -16.97
CA SER A 377 13.48 5.06 -16.17
C SER A 377 12.81 5.43 -14.84
N LEU A 378 13.39 4.98 -13.73
CA LEU A 378 12.94 5.27 -12.35
C LEU A 378 13.00 6.77 -11.95
N THR A 379 13.43 7.66 -12.86
CA THR A 379 13.83 9.04 -12.55
C THR A 379 12.88 10.12 -13.09
N GLU A 380 11.92 9.85 -13.97
CA GLU A 380 11.10 10.92 -14.57
C GLU A 380 9.60 10.66 -14.44
N GLY A 381 9.02 11.24 -13.39
CA GLY A 381 7.58 11.33 -13.20
C GLY A 381 7.20 11.82 -11.81
N SER A 382 7.38 13.12 -11.53
CA SER A 382 6.69 13.93 -10.51
C SER A 382 7.22 14.07 -9.06
N GLN A 383 8.16 13.27 -8.53
CA GLN A 383 8.54 13.40 -7.10
C GLN A 383 9.94 13.97 -6.80
N GLN A 384 10.80 14.11 -7.81
CA GLN A 384 12.15 14.63 -7.62
C GLN A 384 12.24 16.13 -7.27
N PRO A 385 11.39 17.06 -7.79
CA PRO A 385 11.42 18.45 -7.35
C PRO A 385 10.93 18.59 -5.90
N ASP A 386 9.94 17.79 -5.48
CA ASP A 386 9.42 17.79 -4.11
C ASP A 386 10.43 17.23 -3.11
N LEU A 387 11.07 16.08 -3.39
CA LEU A 387 12.08 15.53 -2.50
C LEU A 387 13.33 16.41 -2.42
N SER A 388 13.69 17.08 -3.52
CA SER A 388 14.83 18.00 -3.55
C SER A 388 14.51 19.32 -2.84
N GLN A 389 13.27 19.81 -2.92
CA GLN A 389 12.80 20.95 -2.14
C GLN A 389 12.67 20.61 -0.65
N GLU A 390 12.19 19.41 -0.31
CA GLU A 390 12.14 18.94 1.08
C GLU A 390 13.53 18.78 1.67
N LEU A 391 14.48 18.20 0.92
CA LEU A 391 15.88 18.18 1.33
C LEU A 391 16.40 19.60 1.56
N HIS A 392 16.13 20.53 0.65
CA HIS A 392 16.55 21.93 0.81
C HIS A 392 15.97 22.56 2.08
N ARG A 393 14.68 22.30 2.39
CA ARG A 393 14.04 22.72 3.65
C ARG A 393 14.69 22.08 4.87
N PHE A 394 15.02 20.79 4.82
CA PHE A 394 15.74 20.14 5.92
C PHE A 394 17.14 20.71 6.13
N TRP A 395 17.84 21.13 5.07
CA TRP A 395 19.12 21.83 5.20
C TRP A 395 18.97 23.21 5.84
N GLU A 396 17.92 23.95 5.47
CA GLU A 396 17.59 25.26 6.06
C GLU A 396 17.17 25.15 7.54
N ASP A 397 16.34 24.17 7.87
CA ASP A 397 15.92 23.88 9.24
C ASP A 397 17.11 23.43 10.09
N LYS A 398 17.97 22.58 9.54
CA LYS A 398 19.21 22.16 10.22
C LYS A 398 20.14 23.34 10.46
N ALA A 399 20.37 24.19 9.46
CA ALA A 399 21.20 25.38 9.62
C ALA A 399 20.61 26.35 10.65
N SER A 400 19.28 26.51 10.68
CA SER A 400 18.58 27.31 11.67
C SER A 400 18.72 26.75 13.09
N LEU A 401 18.65 25.42 13.24
CA LEU A 401 18.86 24.75 14.52
C LEU A 401 20.32 24.84 14.98
N ASP A 402 21.29 24.71 14.07
CA ASP A 402 22.71 24.85 14.39
C ASP A 402 23.02 26.30 14.86
N ILE A 403 22.43 27.32 14.22
CA ILE A 403 22.52 28.72 14.67
C ILE A 403 21.88 28.89 16.06
N GLN A 404 20.69 28.34 16.30
CA GLN A 404 20.04 28.41 17.62
C GLN A 404 20.84 27.70 18.72
N GLN A 405 21.48 26.58 18.39
CA GLN A 405 22.38 25.89 19.33
C GLN A 405 23.62 26.74 19.61
N GLN A 406 24.19 27.38 18.59
CA GLN A 406 25.36 28.23 18.74
C GLN A 406 25.03 29.51 19.54
N GLU A 407 23.89 30.15 19.29
CA GLU A 407 23.38 31.27 20.08
C GLU A 407 23.07 30.87 21.53
N ALA A 408 22.48 29.70 21.75
CA ALA A 408 22.25 29.18 23.10
C ALA A 408 23.58 28.90 23.83
N LEU A 409 24.60 28.42 23.12
CA LEU A 409 25.93 28.21 23.68
C LEU A 409 26.67 29.53 23.95
N GLU A 410 26.52 30.53 23.08
CA GLU A 410 27.08 31.87 23.27
C GLU A 410 26.35 32.65 24.37
N GLN A 411 25.05 32.45 24.58
CA GLN A 411 24.33 33.01 25.73
C GLN A 411 24.75 32.36 27.06
N VAL A 412 25.15 31.08 27.01
CA VAL A 412 25.71 30.37 28.17
C VAL A 412 27.17 30.75 28.43
N GLN A 413 27.94 31.14 27.40
CA GLN A 413 29.36 31.54 27.52
C GLN A 413 29.57 33.06 27.66
N GLY A 414 28.66 33.90 27.18
CA GLY A 414 28.70 35.36 27.24
C GLY A 414 28.10 35.95 28.52
N GLY A 415 27.62 35.10 29.43
CA GLY A 415 27.23 35.49 30.78
C GLY A 415 28.44 35.76 31.67
N ASP A 416 29.24 36.77 31.34
CA ASP A 416 30.22 37.34 32.27
C ASP A 416 29.54 38.46 33.10
N PRO A 417 29.64 38.43 34.45
CA PRO A 417 28.76 39.18 35.33
C PRO A 417 29.25 40.61 35.57
N THR A 418 29.60 41.39 34.55
CA THR A 418 29.99 42.80 34.77
C THR A 418 29.88 43.70 33.55
N SER A 419 28.67 43.96 33.04
CA SER A 419 28.34 45.27 32.44
C SER A 419 26.89 45.31 31.99
N ALA A 420 26.09 46.15 32.64
CA ALA A 420 24.85 46.63 32.06
C ALA A 420 25.15 47.62 30.92
N PRO A 421 24.40 47.58 29.81
CA PRO A 421 24.19 48.77 29.00
C PRO A 421 22.73 49.21 29.04
N ALA A 422 22.61 50.53 29.12
CA ALA A 422 21.40 51.30 29.23
C ALA A 422 20.47 51.20 28.01
N ALA A 423 19.18 51.40 28.30
CA ALA A 423 18.14 52.01 27.49
C ALA A 423 18.38 52.17 25.97
N GLY A 424 17.59 51.43 25.18
CA GLY A 424 17.43 51.64 23.74
C GLY A 424 16.02 51.32 23.29
N SER A 425 15.17 52.35 23.24
CA SER A 425 13.82 52.34 22.67
C SER A 425 13.78 51.67 21.29
N ARG A 426 13.05 50.56 21.15
CA ARG A 426 12.59 50.06 19.85
C ARG A 426 11.08 49.87 19.88
N ARG A 427 10.42 50.84 19.27
CA ARG A 427 9.00 50.86 18.90
C ARG A 427 8.73 49.72 17.91
N TRP A 428 7.79 48.84 18.22
CA TRP A 428 7.23 47.88 17.26
C TRP A 428 6.09 48.54 16.46
N PRO A 429 5.93 48.26 15.15
CA PRO A 429 4.81 48.77 14.37
C PRO A 429 3.51 48.02 14.71
N SER A 430 2.43 48.75 14.93
CA SER A 430 1.09 48.20 15.12
C SER A 430 0.58 47.55 13.83
N ALA A 431 0.41 46.23 13.85
CA ALA A 431 -0.31 45.51 12.81
C ALA A 431 -1.82 45.75 12.96
N ARG A 432 -2.40 46.23 11.87
CA ARG A 432 -3.76 46.71 11.71
C ARG A 432 -4.74 45.53 11.68
N CYS A 433 -5.61 45.41 12.68
CA CYS A 433 -6.78 44.52 12.64
C CYS A 433 -7.72 44.93 11.49
N ARG A 434 -7.78 44.12 10.43
CA ARG A 434 -8.94 44.11 9.51
C ARG A 434 -10.04 43.25 10.13
N ARG A 435 -11.10 43.91 10.58
CA ARG A 435 -12.41 43.28 10.82
C ARG A 435 -12.97 42.82 9.47
N SER A 436 -13.20 41.52 9.31
CA SER A 436 -14.21 41.01 8.38
C SER A 436 -15.42 40.52 9.19
N ARG A 437 -16.54 41.21 9.01
CA ARG A 437 -17.88 40.83 9.44
C ARG A 437 -18.45 39.85 8.42
N THR A 438 -18.80 38.66 8.87
CA THR A 438 -19.90 37.77 8.44
C THR A 438 -19.97 36.71 9.54
N GLY A 439 -21.08 36.30 10.15
CA GLY A 439 -22.49 36.47 9.87
C GLY A 439 -23.17 35.16 10.29
N CYS A 440 -24.10 35.24 11.24
CA CYS A 440 -25.14 34.26 11.60
C CYS A 440 -24.78 32.93 12.29
N PHE A 441 -25.10 32.92 13.60
CA PHE A 441 -26.05 32.00 14.24
C PHE A 441 -26.64 30.88 13.38
N THR A 442 -26.41 29.64 13.82
CA THR A 442 -27.47 28.63 14.00
C THR A 442 -27.19 27.79 15.25
N ALA A 443 -28.14 27.81 16.17
CA ALA A 443 -28.31 26.77 17.17
C ALA A 443 -28.71 25.46 16.46
N PHE A 444 -28.45 24.30 17.08
CA PHE A 444 -29.47 23.30 17.47
C PHE A 444 -28.90 21.90 17.71
N ARG A 445 -29.42 21.28 18.78
CA ARG A 445 -29.57 19.85 19.10
C ARG A 445 -28.37 18.98 19.52
N ARG A 446 -28.36 18.76 20.84
CA ARG A 446 -28.15 17.46 21.49
C ARG A 446 -28.96 16.36 20.79
N SER A 447 -28.33 15.23 20.47
CA SER A 447 -29.02 13.96 20.23
C SER A 447 -28.24 12.79 20.81
N HIS A 448 -28.92 12.11 21.73
CA HIS A 448 -28.88 10.71 22.16
C HIS A 448 -27.65 9.84 21.86
N ARG A 449 -27.06 9.40 22.97
CA ARG A 449 -26.20 8.23 23.11
C ARG A 449 -27.08 6.97 23.00
N SER A 450 -26.96 6.21 21.91
CA SER A 450 -27.48 4.84 21.83
C SER A 450 -26.37 3.87 22.23
N ARG A 451 -26.55 3.22 23.39
CA ARG A 451 -25.86 1.97 23.75
C ARG A 451 -26.55 0.85 22.99
N ALA A 452 -25.84 0.17 22.09
CA ALA A 452 -26.25 -1.13 21.59
C ALA A 452 -25.45 -2.20 22.35
N VAL A 453 -26.17 -2.93 23.19
CA VAL A 453 -25.79 -4.22 23.77
C VAL A 453 -25.95 -5.25 22.66
N TRP A 454 -24.94 -6.09 22.46
CA TRP A 454 -25.10 -7.36 21.75
C TRP A 454 -24.73 -8.47 22.74
N ASP A 455 -25.76 -9.00 23.39
CA ASP A 455 -25.74 -10.35 23.95
C ASP A 455 -26.02 -11.32 22.79
N VAL A 456 -25.14 -12.29 22.60
CA VAL A 456 -25.38 -13.45 21.73
C VAL A 456 -25.25 -14.69 22.60
N THR A 457 -26.39 -15.31 22.88
CA THR A 457 -26.51 -16.72 23.28
C THR A 457 -27.68 -17.32 22.52
N GLY A 458 -27.43 -18.45 21.85
CA GLY A 458 -28.39 -19.22 21.07
C GLY A 458 -27.65 -20.09 20.08
#